data_AF-A0A852IH42-F1
#
_entry.id   AF-A0A852IH42-F1
#
_cell.length_a   1.000
_cell.length_b   1.000
_cell.length_c   1.000
_cell.angle_alpha   90.00
_cell.angle_beta   90.00
_cell.angle_gamma   90.00
#
_symmetry.space_group_name_H-M   'P 1'
#
loop_
_entity.id
_entity.type
_entity.pdbx_description
1 polymer ?
#
loop_
_entity_poly.entity_id
_entity_poly.type
_entity_poly.pdbx_seq_one_letter_code
_entity_poly.pdbx_strand_id
1 'polypeptide(L)'
;MASNGEERRSSSPSRAGTGTEPSSTADSTQLDTTEDFEVLEEEEEDEDLSELPPLEDVGRPPAPPREDAQPAGEAAEDPQEWLDVLGSGLLKKKTLVPGQGVDTRPRKGQDVTIRLKATLEDGSVVEENPALTFTLGDCDVLQALDLCVQLLEMGETALIQSDAKYCYGVQGRSPDIPPNAALSLEVELLATRDAPDLELLSGKEKVELANRKRERGNFFYQQADYVLAINSYDIALKVITSSSKGTCSHPARATCALFLLQLTSGLFAVDFSPEEEAELLDVKVKCLNNLAASQLKLDHYEAALKSCNLVLEHQPGNIKALFRKGKVLAQQGEYREAIPILKEALKLEPSNKTIHAELSKLVKKHADQRSLETEMYRKMLGNPSAAGAPGKCKDKLPWSIPWKWLFGATAIALGGVALSVVIAARN
;
A
#
# COMPACT_ATOMS: atom_id res chain seq x y z
N MET A 1 65.35 -22.24 36.31
CA MET A 1 66.42 -21.91 37.28
C MET A 1 66.21 -20.48 37.73
N ALA A 2 66.06 -20.30 39.06
CA ALA A 2 66.17 -19.11 39.91
C ALA A 2 65.56 -17.77 39.41
N SER A 3 64.53 -17.18 40.02
CA SER A 3 64.28 -16.76 41.43
C SER A 3 64.59 -15.28 41.68
N ASN A 4 63.77 -14.72 42.58
CA ASN A 4 63.82 -13.43 43.29
C ASN A 4 62.91 -12.38 42.64
N GLY A 5 61.81 -11.91 43.24
CA GLY A 5 61.40 -11.90 44.65
C GLY A 5 61.44 -10.46 45.14
N GLU A 6 60.30 -9.89 45.52
CA GLU A 6 60.18 -9.03 46.71
C GLU A 6 58.72 -8.65 47.01
N GLU A 7 58.42 -8.71 48.31
CA GLU A 7 57.16 -8.44 48.97
C GLU A 7 56.89 -6.92 49.07
N ARG A 8 55.61 -6.52 49.25
CA ARG A 8 55.11 -5.93 50.51
C ARG A 8 53.69 -5.35 50.39
N ARG A 9 52.80 -5.98 51.17
CA ARG A 9 51.80 -5.46 52.13
C ARG A 9 51.14 -4.09 51.95
N SER A 10 49.87 -4.11 52.35
CA SER A 10 49.00 -3.07 52.94
C SER A 10 47.99 -2.49 51.93
N SER A 11 46.71 -2.35 52.21
CA SER A 11 45.91 -2.45 53.43
C SER A 11 44.42 -2.42 53.01
N SER A 12 43.59 -3.27 53.61
CA SER A 12 42.13 -3.11 53.63
C SER A 12 41.76 -1.85 54.45
N PRO A 13 40.58 -1.25 54.24
CA PRO A 13 39.44 -1.64 55.09
C PRO A 13 38.08 -1.65 54.33
N SER A 14 37.30 -2.72 54.52
CA SER A 14 36.01 -2.73 55.25
C SER A 14 34.85 -1.98 54.55
N ARG A 15 33.88 -2.68 53.95
CA ARG A 15 32.72 -3.37 54.58
C ARG A 15 31.49 -2.46 54.71
N ALA A 16 30.48 -2.74 53.89
CA ALA A 16 29.06 -2.89 54.23
C ALA A 16 28.38 -3.37 52.94
N GLY A 17 27.87 -4.61 52.86
CA GLY A 17 26.52 -4.98 53.32
C GLY A 17 25.55 -4.67 52.18
N THR A 18 24.75 -5.57 51.62
CA THR A 18 24.12 -6.80 52.11
C THR A 18 23.65 -7.60 50.89
N GLY A 19 23.81 -8.92 50.91
CA GLY A 19 23.19 -9.78 49.90
C GLY A 19 21.68 -9.91 50.09
N THR A 20 20.97 -10.22 49.00
CA THR A 20 20.01 -11.33 48.88
C THR A 20 19.70 -11.47 47.38
N GLU A 21 20.02 -12.63 46.79
CA GLU A 21 19.59 -13.06 45.45
C GLU A 21 18.12 -13.57 45.47
N PRO A 22 17.57 -14.20 44.40
CA PRO A 22 17.33 -13.73 43.04
C PRO A 22 15.83 -13.88 42.68
N SER A 23 15.30 -13.19 41.66
CA SER A 23 14.16 -13.71 40.90
C SER A 23 13.90 -12.99 39.57
N SER A 24 13.59 -13.84 38.58
CA SER A 24 12.74 -13.63 37.41
C SER A 24 13.11 -12.56 36.39
N THR A 25 13.89 -13.02 35.41
CA THR A 25 13.58 -12.98 33.97
C THR A 25 12.32 -12.21 33.57
N ALA A 26 12.52 -11.05 32.95
CA ALA A 26 11.64 -10.52 31.92
C ALA A 26 12.57 -9.96 30.83
N ASP A 27 12.90 -10.84 29.88
CA ASP A 27 13.66 -10.50 28.70
C ASP A 27 12.72 -9.70 27.78
N SER A 28 12.81 -8.38 27.86
CA SER A 28 12.10 -7.48 26.96
C SER A 28 12.80 -7.55 25.61
N THR A 29 12.30 -8.42 24.74
CA THR A 29 12.65 -8.44 23.32
C THR A 29 12.26 -7.10 22.70
N GLN A 30 13.21 -6.16 22.68
CA GLN A 30 13.21 -5.02 21.77
C GLN A 30 13.32 -5.60 20.36
N LEU A 31 12.16 -5.87 19.76
CA LEU A 31 12.07 -6.23 18.36
C LEU A 31 12.20 -4.95 17.54
N ASP A 32 13.23 -4.99 16.70
CA ASP A 32 13.56 -4.16 15.56
C ASP A 32 12.33 -3.46 14.93
N THR A 33 12.14 -2.18 15.24
CA THR A 33 11.00 -1.36 14.77
C THR A 33 11.40 -0.41 13.65
N THR A 34 12.63 -0.50 13.14
CA THR A 34 13.24 0.56 12.33
C THR A 34 13.22 0.37 10.81
N GLU A 35 12.72 -0.74 10.25
CA GLU A 35 12.83 -0.96 8.80
C GLU A 35 11.52 -1.19 8.03
N ASP A 36 10.38 -1.39 8.70
CA ASP A 36 9.10 -1.62 8.01
C ASP A 36 8.13 -0.45 8.15
N PHE A 37 8.26 0.49 7.22
CA PHE A 37 7.25 1.49 6.86
C PHE A 37 6.77 2.37 8.03
N GLU A 38 7.50 3.47 8.28
CA GLU A 38 6.85 4.65 8.86
C GLU A 38 5.75 5.08 7.91
N VAL A 39 4.53 5.15 8.43
CA VAL A 39 3.39 5.76 7.74
C VAL A 39 3.75 7.22 7.53
N LEU A 40 4.35 7.54 6.39
CA LEU A 40 4.46 8.92 5.95
C LEU A 40 3.02 9.39 5.69
N GLU A 41 2.55 10.22 6.62
CA GLU A 41 1.30 10.94 6.53
C GLU A 41 1.39 11.86 5.31
N GLU A 42 0.64 11.53 4.26
CA GLU A 42 0.23 12.54 3.27
C GLU A 42 -1.01 13.20 3.86
N GLU A 43 -0.87 14.48 4.20
CA GLU A 43 -2.01 15.37 4.43
C GLU A 43 -2.77 15.48 3.10
N GLU A 44 -3.89 14.75 2.98
CA GLU A 44 -4.84 14.99 1.90
C GLU A 44 -5.47 16.38 2.13
N GLU A 45 -4.99 17.39 1.41
CA GLU A 45 -5.76 18.60 1.16
C GLU A 45 -6.98 18.21 0.33
N ASP A 46 -8.17 18.37 0.90
CA ASP A 46 -9.44 18.17 0.20
C ASP A 46 -9.55 19.22 -0.95
N GLU A 47 -9.08 18.90 -2.16
CA GLU A 47 -9.37 19.71 -3.35
C GLU A 47 -10.86 19.57 -3.73
N ASP A 48 -11.56 20.70 -3.66
CA ASP A 48 -12.97 20.87 -4.00
C ASP A 48 -13.20 20.62 -5.51
N LEU A 49 -13.55 19.38 -5.88
CA LEU A 49 -13.83 18.92 -7.24
C LEU A 49 -15.19 19.40 -7.80
N SER A 50 -15.63 20.62 -7.47
CA SER A 50 -16.93 21.15 -7.91
C SER A 50 -16.93 21.91 -9.23
N GLU A 51 -15.86 21.86 -10.05
CA GLU A 51 -15.86 22.43 -11.41
C GLU A 51 -15.15 21.55 -12.45
N LEU A 52 -15.83 20.50 -12.93
CA LEU A 52 -15.51 19.87 -14.22
C LEU A 52 -16.64 20.16 -15.23
N PRO A 53 -16.33 20.64 -16.45
CA PRO A 53 -17.36 20.88 -17.46
C PRO A 53 -17.95 19.55 -17.99
N PRO A 54 -19.21 19.53 -18.44
CA PRO A 54 -19.85 18.32 -18.94
C PRO A 54 -19.22 17.83 -20.24
N LEU A 55 -18.99 16.52 -20.31
CA LEU A 55 -18.48 15.82 -21.49
C LEU A 55 -19.50 15.88 -22.64
N GLU A 56 -19.14 16.58 -23.72
CA GLU A 56 -19.84 16.48 -25.00
C GLU A 56 -19.45 15.18 -25.72
N ASP A 57 -20.48 14.47 -26.20
CA ASP A 57 -20.41 13.22 -26.96
C ASP A 57 -19.84 13.48 -28.36
N VAL A 58 -18.54 13.20 -28.55
CA VAL A 58 -17.90 13.26 -29.86
C VAL A 58 -18.02 11.89 -30.53
N GLY A 59 -18.98 11.80 -31.45
CA GLY A 59 -19.23 10.62 -32.28
C GLY A 59 -17.99 10.10 -33.01
N ARG A 60 -17.76 8.79 -32.89
CA ARG A 60 -16.69 8.04 -33.56
C ARG A 60 -17.00 7.89 -35.07
N PRO A 61 -16.10 8.24 -35.99
CA PRO A 61 -16.29 7.91 -37.41
C PRO A 61 -16.04 6.42 -37.68
N PRO A 62 -16.70 5.82 -38.71
CA PRO A 62 -16.62 4.40 -38.97
C PRO A 62 -15.26 4.00 -39.57
N ALA A 63 -14.78 2.82 -39.16
CA ALA A 63 -13.54 2.22 -39.65
C ALA A 63 -13.64 1.78 -41.13
N PRO A 64 -12.55 1.86 -41.91
CA PRO A 64 -12.53 1.36 -43.28
C PRO A 64 -12.53 -0.19 -43.33
N PRO A 65 -12.90 -0.80 -44.48
CA PRO A 65 -13.03 -2.24 -44.59
C PRO A 65 -11.68 -2.95 -44.49
N ARG A 66 -11.67 -4.10 -43.82
CA ARG A 66 -10.52 -5.02 -43.75
C ARG A 66 -10.32 -5.68 -45.12
N GLU A 67 -9.16 -5.46 -45.72
CA GLU A 67 -8.65 -6.34 -46.77
C GLU A 67 -8.06 -7.60 -46.14
N ASP A 68 -8.39 -8.75 -46.73
CA ASP A 68 -7.99 -10.07 -46.26
C ASP A 68 -6.47 -10.24 -46.29
N ALA A 69 -5.88 -10.43 -45.11
CA ALA A 69 -4.46 -10.75 -44.95
C ALA A 69 -4.19 -12.18 -45.44
N GLN A 70 -3.45 -12.30 -46.53
CA GLN A 70 -2.71 -13.53 -46.88
C GLN A 70 -1.54 -13.70 -45.89
N PRO A 71 -1.12 -14.95 -45.57
CA PRO A 71 -0.02 -15.17 -44.65
C PRO A 71 1.30 -14.77 -45.35
N ALA A 72 1.83 -13.60 -44.99
CA ALA A 72 3.17 -13.19 -45.37
C ALA A 72 4.17 -13.98 -44.54
N GLY A 73 5.08 -14.68 -45.23
CA GLY A 73 6.23 -15.32 -44.60
C GLY A 73 7.10 -14.30 -43.88
N GLU A 74 7.66 -14.72 -42.76
CA GLU A 74 8.60 -13.95 -41.94
C GLU A 74 9.78 -13.46 -42.79
N ALA A 75 9.74 -12.19 -43.17
CA ALA A 75 10.87 -11.48 -43.71
C ALA A 75 11.77 -11.08 -42.53
N ALA A 76 13.03 -11.49 -42.57
CA ALA A 76 14.03 -11.05 -41.60
C ALA A 76 14.13 -9.51 -41.63
N GLU A 77 13.76 -8.86 -40.53
CA GLU A 77 13.92 -7.41 -40.35
C GLU A 77 15.41 -7.04 -40.38
N ASP A 78 15.74 -5.91 -41.01
CA ASP A 78 17.12 -5.43 -41.12
C ASP A 78 17.70 -5.18 -39.70
N PRO A 79 18.85 -5.78 -39.32
CA PRO A 79 19.43 -5.69 -37.97
C PRO A 79 19.74 -4.26 -37.49
N GLN A 80 19.71 -3.27 -38.39
CA GLN A 80 20.10 -1.89 -38.10
C GLN A 80 18.92 -0.97 -37.72
N GLU A 81 17.68 -1.44 -37.89
CA GLU A 81 16.47 -0.65 -37.67
C GLU A 81 16.04 -0.66 -36.20
N TRP A 82 15.42 0.42 -35.74
CA TRP A 82 14.86 0.51 -34.39
C TRP A 82 13.50 -0.18 -34.36
N LEU A 83 13.36 -1.21 -33.53
CA LEU A 83 12.08 -1.82 -33.21
C LEU A 83 11.38 -1.02 -32.10
N ASP A 84 10.22 -0.44 -32.40
CA ASP A 84 9.33 0.16 -31.39
C ASP A 84 8.50 -0.93 -30.71
N VAL A 85 8.88 -1.29 -29.48
CA VAL A 85 8.38 -2.47 -28.77
C VAL A 85 6.89 -2.35 -28.46
N LEU A 86 6.40 -1.12 -28.25
CA LEU A 86 5.01 -0.85 -27.84
C LEU A 86 4.24 -0.02 -28.88
N GLY A 87 4.88 0.37 -29.98
CA GLY A 87 4.29 1.26 -31.00
C GLY A 87 4.07 2.71 -30.54
N SER A 88 4.62 3.09 -29.39
CA SER A 88 4.45 4.42 -28.79
C SER A 88 5.67 5.33 -28.97
N GLY A 89 6.78 4.78 -29.44
CA GLY A 89 8.07 5.45 -29.56
C GLY A 89 8.82 5.65 -28.24
N LEU A 90 8.25 5.24 -27.11
CA LEU A 90 8.82 5.44 -25.77
C LEU A 90 9.71 4.28 -25.29
N LEU A 91 9.61 3.12 -25.94
CA LEU A 91 10.46 1.96 -25.65
C LEU A 91 10.90 1.34 -26.96
N LYS A 92 12.17 1.49 -27.29
CA LYS A 92 12.75 1.04 -28.55
C LYS A 92 13.91 0.10 -28.30
N LYS A 93 14.03 -0.94 -29.12
CA LYS A 93 15.13 -1.90 -29.13
C LYS A 93 15.87 -1.78 -30.46
N LYS A 94 17.19 -1.84 -30.44
CA LYS A 94 18.03 -2.01 -31.61
C LYS A 94 19.06 -3.10 -31.37
N THR A 95 19.12 -4.08 -32.25
CA THR A 95 20.13 -5.14 -32.17
C THR A 95 21.49 -4.59 -32.60
N LEU A 96 22.52 -4.80 -31.78
CA LEU A 96 23.91 -4.43 -32.08
C LEU A 96 24.69 -5.64 -32.59
N VAL A 97 24.55 -6.77 -31.89
CA VAL A 97 25.13 -8.06 -32.24
C VAL A 97 24.00 -9.08 -32.25
N PRO A 98 23.74 -9.76 -33.39
CA PRO A 98 22.68 -10.77 -33.46
C PRO A 98 23.01 -11.99 -32.60
N GLY A 99 21.98 -12.65 -32.08
CA GLY A 99 22.11 -13.84 -31.24
C GLY A 99 22.02 -15.14 -32.03
N GLN A 100 21.65 -16.20 -31.33
CA GLN A 100 21.58 -17.58 -31.85
C GLN A 100 20.21 -17.94 -32.48
N GLY A 101 19.35 -16.96 -32.76
CA GLY A 101 18.05 -17.15 -33.42
C GLY A 101 16.85 -17.11 -32.48
N VAL A 102 15.66 -16.90 -33.06
CA VAL A 102 14.39 -16.64 -32.36
C VAL A 102 13.97 -17.75 -31.38
N ASP A 103 14.27 -19.01 -31.69
CA ASP A 103 13.93 -20.16 -30.83
C ASP A 103 14.65 -20.15 -29.48
N THR A 104 15.71 -19.34 -29.36
CA THR A 104 16.51 -19.21 -28.13
C THR A 104 16.00 -18.10 -27.20
N ARG A 105 14.94 -17.39 -27.57
CA ARG A 105 14.36 -16.31 -26.76
C ARG A 105 13.87 -16.82 -25.40
N PRO A 106 14.12 -16.06 -24.31
CA PRO A 106 13.70 -16.47 -22.99
C PRO A 106 12.18 -16.36 -22.85
N ARG A 107 11.59 -17.27 -22.05
CA ARG A 107 10.15 -17.28 -21.75
C ARG A 107 9.89 -16.58 -20.41
N LYS A 108 8.68 -16.01 -20.28
CA LYS A 108 8.20 -15.47 -19.01
C LYS A 108 8.28 -16.54 -17.92
N GLY A 109 8.81 -16.15 -16.76
CA GLY A 109 9.05 -17.03 -15.61
C GLY A 109 10.37 -17.78 -15.63
N GLN A 110 11.25 -17.55 -16.63
CA GLN A 110 12.63 -18.06 -16.60
C GLN A 110 13.56 -17.06 -15.92
N ASP A 111 14.61 -17.58 -15.27
CA ASP A 111 15.70 -16.76 -14.76
C ASP A 111 16.65 -16.42 -15.90
N VAL A 112 16.81 -15.13 -16.17
CA VAL A 112 17.70 -14.62 -17.20
C VAL A 112 18.90 -13.95 -16.57
N THR A 113 20.08 -14.21 -17.13
CA THR A 113 21.32 -13.51 -16.77
C THR A 113 21.72 -12.62 -17.92
N ILE A 114 21.83 -11.31 -17.65
CA ILE A 114 22.22 -10.30 -18.63
C ILE A 114 23.47 -9.56 -18.18
N ARG A 115 24.26 -9.09 -19.15
CA ARG A 115 25.19 -7.99 -18.94
C ARG A 115 24.43 -6.70 -19.20
N LEU A 116 24.42 -5.80 -18.23
CA LEU A 116 23.71 -4.54 -18.26
C LEU A 116 24.69 -3.38 -18.14
N LYS A 117 24.57 -2.41 -19.02
CA LYS A 117 25.17 -1.09 -18.87
C LYS A 117 24.11 -0.02 -19.12
N ALA A 118 23.77 0.74 -18.09
CA ALA A 118 22.78 1.80 -18.15
C ALA A 118 23.46 3.17 -18.19
N THR A 119 23.05 4.00 -19.14
CA THR A 119 23.55 5.36 -19.32
C THR A 119 22.41 6.37 -19.42
N LEU A 120 22.63 7.56 -18.87
CA LEU A 120 21.75 8.71 -19.06
C LEU A 120 21.94 9.33 -20.46
N GLU A 121 21.04 10.25 -20.83
CA GLU A 121 21.12 10.97 -22.10
C GLU A 121 22.39 11.81 -22.28
N ASP A 122 23.00 12.25 -21.17
CA ASP A 122 24.27 12.99 -21.17
C ASP A 122 25.50 12.08 -21.35
N GLY A 123 25.29 10.77 -21.44
CA GLY A 123 26.33 9.75 -21.60
C GLY A 123 26.97 9.27 -20.29
N SER A 124 26.51 9.77 -19.14
CA SER A 124 27.00 9.29 -17.84
C SER A 124 26.50 7.87 -17.56
N VAL A 125 27.40 7.00 -17.10
CA VAL A 125 27.08 5.60 -16.76
C VAL A 125 26.57 5.57 -15.32
N VAL A 126 25.31 5.18 -15.13
CA VAL A 126 24.66 5.10 -13.81
C VAL A 126 24.69 3.70 -13.22
N GLU A 127 24.79 2.68 -14.07
CA GLU A 127 24.89 1.29 -13.64
C GLU A 127 25.66 0.46 -14.65
N GLU A 128 26.55 -0.39 -14.16
CA GLU A 128 27.25 -1.39 -14.96
C GLU A 128 27.30 -2.69 -14.16
N ASN A 129 26.59 -3.70 -14.64
CA ASN A 129 26.50 -5.02 -14.02
C ASN A 129 26.86 -6.10 -15.05
N PRO A 130 27.99 -6.81 -14.88
CA PRO A 130 28.44 -7.80 -15.84
C PRO A 130 27.59 -9.08 -15.89
N ALA A 131 26.79 -9.36 -14.85
CA ALA A 131 26.00 -10.59 -14.73
C ALA A 131 24.78 -10.39 -13.80
N LEU A 132 23.86 -9.52 -14.19
CA LEU A 132 22.59 -9.30 -13.48
C LEU A 132 21.64 -10.47 -13.73
N THR A 133 21.13 -11.09 -12.66
CA THR A 133 20.17 -12.21 -12.76
C THR A 133 18.82 -11.86 -12.12
N PHE A 134 17.74 -12.06 -12.86
CA PHE A 134 16.37 -11.83 -12.42
C PHE A 134 15.37 -12.76 -13.13
N THR A 135 14.21 -12.94 -12.52
CA THR A 135 13.11 -13.72 -13.11
C THR A 135 12.31 -12.86 -14.09
N LEU A 136 12.28 -13.29 -15.35
CA LEU A 136 11.68 -12.54 -16.44
C LEU A 136 10.15 -12.46 -16.28
N GLY A 137 9.61 -11.25 -16.19
CA GLY A 137 8.18 -10.98 -16.05
C GLY A 137 7.71 -10.68 -14.64
N ASP A 138 8.60 -10.72 -13.65
CA ASP A 138 8.30 -10.38 -12.25
C ASP A 138 8.49 -8.88 -11.96
N CYS A 139 9.11 -8.11 -12.88
CA CYS A 139 9.40 -6.68 -12.73
C CYS A 139 10.36 -6.35 -11.57
N ASP A 140 11.29 -7.25 -11.26
CA ASP A 140 12.25 -7.10 -10.15
C ASP A 140 13.34 -6.04 -10.39
N VAL A 141 13.56 -5.61 -11.65
CA VAL A 141 14.68 -4.71 -11.99
C VAL A 141 14.18 -3.42 -12.65
N LEU A 142 13.80 -3.48 -13.93
CA LEU A 142 13.21 -2.37 -14.68
C LEU A 142 12.16 -2.94 -15.62
N GLN A 143 11.00 -2.30 -15.73
CA GLN A 143 9.95 -2.75 -16.66
C GLN A 143 10.45 -2.80 -18.11
N ALA A 144 11.33 -1.87 -18.49
CA ALA A 144 11.99 -1.87 -19.79
C ALA A 144 12.75 -3.18 -20.06
N LEU A 145 13.39 -3.77 -19.05
CA LEU A 145 14.11 -5.03 -19.18
C LEU A 145 13.13 -6.19 -19.33
N ASP A 146 12.08 -6.26 -18.50
CA ASP A 146 11.07 -7.31 -18.60
C ASP A 146 10.39 -7.34 -19.99
N LEU A 147 10.12 -6.17 -20.57
CA LEU A 147 9.47 -6.04 -21.89
C LEU A 147 10.41 -6.31 -23.07
N CYS A 148 11.70 -5.95 -22.96
CA CYS A 148 12.65 -6.06 -24.06
C CYS A 148 13.47 -7.36 -24.04
N VAL A 149 13.82 -7.89 -22.86
CA VAL A 149 14.68 -9.09 -22.75
C VAL A 149 13.98 -10.34 -23.30
N GLN A 150 12.66 -10.43 -23.20
CA GLN A 150 11.86 -11.47 -23.86
C GLN A 150 11.98 -11.45 -25.41
N LEU A 151 12.45 -10.35 -26.00
CA LEU A 151 12.68 -10.19 -27.44
C LEU A 151 14.14 -10.43 -27.83
N LEU A 152 15.03 -10.69 -26.87
CA LEU A 152 16.44 -10.97 -27.12
C LEU A 152 16.67 -12.45 -27.39
N GLU A 153 17.52 -12.71 -28.37
CA GLU A 153 18.06 -14.03 -28.65
C GLU A 153 19.26 -14.32 -27.75
N MET A 154 19.55 -15.60 -27.52
CA MET A 154 20.69 -15.99 -26.69
C MET A 154 22.00 -15.50 -27.32
N GLY A 155 22.75 -14.69 -26.57
CA GLY A 155 24.01 -14.08 -26.99
C GLY A 155 23.84 -12.78 -27.76
N GLU A 156 22.59 -12.33 -27.97
CA GLU A 156 22.30 -11.05 -28.60
C GLU A 156 22.74 -9.90 -27.69
N THR A 157 23.42 -8.91 -28.27
CA THR A 157 23.64 -7.61 -27.65
C THR A 157 22.73 -6.59 -28.32
N ALA A 158 21.94 -5.86 -27.53
CA ALA A 158 21.01 -4.85 -28.01
C ALA A 158 21.12 -3.56 -27.21
N LEU A 159 20.82 -2.45 -27.88
CA LEU A 159 20.63 -1.15 -27.27
C LEU A 159 19.13 -0.89 -27.09
N ILE A 160 18.70 -0.62 -25.87
CA ILE A 160 17.32 -0.28 -25.53
C ILE A 160 17.28 1.19 -25.15
N GLN A 161 16.44 1.97 -25.84
CA GLN A 161 16.09 3.33 -25.44
C GLN A 161 14.75 3.30 -24.74
N SER A 162 14.73 3.77 -23.49
CA SER A 162 13.55 3.73 -22.64
C SER A 162 13.26 5.10 -22.05
N ASP A 163 12.00 5.52 -22.14
CA ASP A 163 11.44 6.60 -21.35
C ASP A 163 11.49 6.28 -19.85
N ALA A 164 11.53 7.32 -19.02
CA ALA A 164 11.62 7.23 -17.57
C ALA A 164 10.53 6.34 -16.95
N LYS A 165 9.32 6.33 -17.52
CA LYS A 165 8.18 5.60 -16.97
C LYS A 165 8.36 4.07 -16.94
N TYR A 166 9.25 3.52 -17.77
CA TYR A 166 9.60 2.09 -17.77
C TYR A 166 10.90 1.79 -16.99
N CYS A 167 11.49 2.84 -16.39
CA CYS A 167 12.72 2.77 -15.60
C CYS A 167 12.45 3.25 -14.16
N TYR A 168 12.95 4.44 -13.78
CA TYR A 168 12.85 4.98 -12.40
C TYR A 168 11.77 6.06 -12.22
N GLY A 169 11.03 6.36 -13.29
CA GLY A 169 9.84 7.21 -13.27
C GLY A 169 10.07 8.62 -12.74
N VAL A 170 9.02 9.17 -12.13
CA VAL A 170 8.98 10.56 -11.64
C VAL A 170 9.89 10.83 -10.45
N GLN A 171 10.29 9.80 -9.70
CA GLN A 171 11.14 9.96 -8.53
C GLN A 171 12.63 9.82 -8.86
N GLY A 172 12.99 9.04 -9.88
CA GLY A 172 14.38 8.70 -10.17
C GLY A 172 14.99 7.75 -9.13
N ARG A 173 16.32 7.75 -9.04
CA ARG A 173 17.12 7.03 -8.03
C ARG A 173 18.18 7.99 -7.50
N SER A 174 18.06 8.39 -6.24
CA SER A 174 19.06 9.27 -5.63
C SER A 174 20.35 8.50 -5.32
N PRO A 175 21.55 9.08 -5.57
CA PRO A 175 21.82 10.42 -6.11
C PRO A 175 22.06 10.46 -7.63
N ASP A 176 22.05 9.32 -8.31
CA ASP A 176 22.67 9.09 -9.62
C ASP A 176 21.70 9.20 -10.80
N ILE A 177 20.40 8.95 -10.59
CA ILE A 177 19.38 9.02 -11.63
C ILE A 177 18.36 10.10 -11.27
N PRO A 178 18.30 11.21 -12.03
CA PRO A 178 17.35 12.27 -11.74
C PRO A 178 15.89 11.84 -12.01
N PRO A 179 14.91 12.55 -11.40
CA PRO A 179 13.50 12.46 -11.75
C PRO A 179 13.25 12.53 -13.26
N ASN A 180 12.36 11.68 -13.78
CA ASN A 180 11.95 11.64 -15.20
C ASN A 180 13.11 11.44 -16.20
N ALA A 181 14.20 10.79 -15.79
CA ALA A 181 15.32 10.49 -16.66
C ALA A 181 15.03 9.33 -17.61
N ALA A 182 15.16 9.57 -18.92
CA ALA A 182 15.23 8.49 -19.91
C ALA A 182 16.60 7.80 -19.83
N LEU A 183 16.61 6.49 -20.13
CA LEU A 183 17.82 5.67 -20.07
C LEU A 183 18.09 4.97 -21.39
N SER A 184 19.38 4.89 -21.73
CA SER A 184 19.90 3.99 -22.75
C SER A 184 20.54 2.79 -22.07
N LEU A 185 20.03 1.59 -22.35
CA LEU A 185 20.47 0.34 -21.74
C LEU A 185 21.14 -0.51 -22.81
N GLU A 186 22.43 -0.74 -22.68
CA GLU A 186 23.14 -1.75 -23.47
C GLU A 186 23.03 -3.09 -22.73
N VAL A 187 22.38 -4.06 -23.37
CA VAL A 187 22.01 -5.34 -22.76
C VAL A 187 22.50 -6.50 -23.62
N GLU A 188 23.20 -7.44 -23.02
CA GLU A 188 23.58 -8.71 -23.65
C GLU A 188 22.97 -9.88 -22.88
N LEU A 189 22.22 -10.74 -23.58
CA LEU A 189 21.64 -11.94 -22.97
C LEU A 189 22.70 -13.03 -22.88
N LEU A 190 23.14 -13.37 -21.66
CA LEU A 190 24.24 -14.31 -21.42
C LEU A 190 23.76 -15.73 -21.18
N ALA A 191 22.65 -15.90 -20.44
CA ALA A 191 22.11 -17.21 -20.12
C ALA A 191 20.61 -17.12 -19.78
N THR A 192 19.92 -18.24 -20.02
CA THR A 192 18.52 -18.45 -19.64
C THR A 192 18.42 -19.78 -18.92
N ARG A 193 17.73 -19.82 -17.78
CA ARG A 193 17.49 -21.01 -16.98
C ARG A 193 16.03 -21.08 -16.58
N ASP A 194 15.50 -22.29 -16.41
CA ASP A 194 14.19 -22.42 -15.77
C ASP A 194 14.27 -21.92 -14.33
N ALA A 195 13.27 -21.15 -13.90
CA ALA A 195 13.21 -20.65 -12.53
C ALA A 195 13.16 -21.81 -11.54
N PRO A 196 13.67 -21.61 -10.32
CA PRO A 196 13.64 -22.64 -9.30
C PRO A 196 12.19 -23.07 -9.01
N ASP A 197 12.00 -24.37 -8.87
CA ASP A 197 10.72 -24.91 -8.41
C ASP A 197 10.48 -24.48 -6.96
N LEU A 198 9.47 -23.62 -6.77
CA LEU A 198 9.12 -23.06 -5.47
C LEU A 198 8.75 -24.14 -4.44
N GLU A 199 8.30 -25.32 -4.88
CA GLU A 199 7.98 -26.43 -3.97
C GLU A 199 9.25 -27.12 -3.44
N LEU A 200 10.36 -27.04 -4.18
CA LEU A 200 11.63 -27.71 -3.85
C LEU A 200 12.61 -26.82 -3.07
N LEU A 201 12.32 -25.52 -2.94
CA LEU A 201 13.14 -24.60 -2.16
C LEU A 201 13.19 -24.99 -0.69
N SER A 202 14.37 -24.91 -0.08
CA SER A 202 14.54 -25.05 1.37
C SER A 202 13.89 -23.89 2.12
N GLY A 203 13.63 -24.06 3.43
CA GLY A 203 12.99 -23.03 4.25
C GLY A 203 13.75 -21.69 4.19
N LYS A 204 15.08 -21.75 4.31
CA LYS A 204 15.96 -20.59 4.21
C LYS A 204 15.90 -19.90 2.85
N GLU A 205 15.95 -20.67 1.76
CA GLU A 205 15.86 -20.11 0.40
C GLU A 205 14.49 -19.45 0.16
N LYS A 206 13.40 -20.02 0.71
CA LYS A 206 12.07 -19.41 0.65
C LYS A 206 12.01 -18.10 1.41
N VAL A 207 12.57 -18.04 2.62
CA VAL A 207 12.64 -16.81 3.43
C VAL A 207 13.42 -15.72 2.69
N GLU A 208 14.60 -16.07 2.14
CA GLU A 208 15.45 -15.14 1.40
C GLU A 208 14.74 -14.63 0.13
N LEU A 209 14.17 -15.52 -0.68
CA LEU A 209 13.45 -15.15 -1.89
C LEU A 209 12.20 -14.31 -1.59
N ALA A 210 11.43 -14.68 -0.57
CA ALA A 210 10.25 -13.93 -0.16
C ALA A 210 10.61 -12.53 0.35
N ASN A 211 11.69 -12.40 1.13
CA ASN A 211 12.17 -11.10 1.59
C ASN A 211 12.67 -10.23 0.44
N ARG A 212 13.42 -10.79 -0.50
CA ARG A 212 13.84 -10.06 -1.71
C ARG A 212 12.64 -9.50 -2.48
N LYS A 213 11.59 -10.30 -2.66
CA LYS A 213 10.35 -9.87 -3.31
C LYS A 213 9.59 -8.82 -2.48
N ARG A 214 9.57 -8.96 -1.16
CA ARG A 214 8.97 -7.98 -0.23
C ARG A 214 9.69 -6.63 -0.29
N GLU A 215 11.02 -6.62 -0.24
CA GLU A 215 11.83 -5.40 -0.36
C GLU A 215 11.63 -4.72 -1.71
N ARG A 216 11.50 -5.51 -2.78
CA ARG A 216 11.14 -4.98 -4.10
C ARG A 216 9.77 -4.32 -4.10
N GLY A 217 8.79 -4.93 -3.44
CA GLY A 217 7.48 -4.31 -3.24
C GLY A 217 7.58 -3.00 -2.44
N ASN A 218 8.42 -2.94 -1.40
CA ASN A 218 8.64 -1.73 -0.61
C ASN A 218 9.24 -0.60 -1.46
N PHE A 219 10.19 -0.93 -2.34
CA PHE A 219 10.76 0.02 -3.29
C PHE A 219 9.66 0.64 -4.18
N PHE A 220 8.80 -0.19 -4.78
CA PHE A 220 7.70 0.30 -5.60
C PHE A 220 6.66 1.10 -4.81
N TYR A 221 6.41 0.69 -3.56
CA TYR A 221 5.51 1.41 -2.67
C TYR A 221 6.02 2.84 -2.41
N GLN A 222 7.31 3.01 -2.13
CA GLN A 222 7.94 4.31 -1.94
C GLN A 222 7.84 5.19 -3.19
N GLN A 223 7.87 4.56 -4.37
CA GLN A 223 7.66 5.21 -5.66
C GLN A 223 6.20 5.56 -5.98
N ALA A 224 5.27 5.26 -5.08
CA ALA A 224 3.82 5.33 -5.31
C ALA A 224 3.32 4.46 -6.49
N ASP A 225 4.13 3.50 -6.96
CA ASP A 225 3.69 2.47 -7.90
C ASP A 225 3.09 1.29 -7.12
N TYR A 226 1.86 1.51 -6.65
CA TYR A 226 1.17 0.53 -5.83
C TYR A 226 0.80 -0.74 -6.60
N VAL A 227 0.69 -0.68 -7.94
CA VAL A 227 0.34 -1.83 -8.77
C VAL A 227 1.51 -2.82 -8.81
N LEU A 228 2.72 -2.33 -9.07
CA LEU A 228 3.92 -3.18 -9.02
C LEU A 228 4.23 -3.63 -7.59
N ALA A 229 4.00 -2.77 -6.59
CA ALA A 229 4.16 -3.15 -5.19
C ALA A 229 3.28 -4.36 -4.84
N ILE A 230 1.99 -4.33 -5.21
CA ILE A 230 1.06 -5.45 -5.05
C ILE A 230 1.57 -6.71 -5.74
N ASN A 231 2.04 -6.59 -6.98
CA ASN A 231 2.58 -7.73 -7.73
C ASN A 231 3.77 -8.38 -6.99
N SER A 232 4.72 -7.59 -6.51
CA SER A 232 5.89 -8.10 -5.77
C SER A 232 5.49 -8.76 -4.45
N TYR A 233 4.56 -8.17 -3.67
CA TYR A 233 4.07 -8.81 -2.44
C TYR A 233 3.29 -10.10 -2.71
N ASP A 234 2.50 -10.15 -3.78
CA ASP A 234 1.78 -11.36 -4.18
C ASP A 234 2.74 -12.48 -4.60
N ILE A 235 3.81 -12.15 -5.33
CA ILE A 235 4.88 -13.12 -5.64
C ILE A 235 5.57 -13.60 -4.35
N ALA A 236 5.89 -12.70 -3.41
CA ALA A 236 6.44 -13.09 -2.11
C ALA A 236 5.53 -14.07 -1.35
N LEU A 237 4.21 -13.80 -1.35
CA LEU A 237 3.23 -14.68 -0.72
C LEU A 237 3.10 -16.01 -1.45
N LYS A 238 3.20 -16.04 -2.79
CA LYS A 238 3.26 -17.29 -3.56
C LYS A 238 4.46 -18.12 -3.14
N VAL A 239 5.66 -17.55 -3.07
CA VAL A 239 6.87 -18.25 -2.61
C VAL A 239 6.67 -18.91 -1.23
N ILE A 240 6.08 -18.17 -0.29
CA ILE A 240 5.82 -18.68 1.06
C ILE A 240 4.74 -19.77 1.06
N THR A 241 3.68 -19.59 0.26
CA THR A 241 2.52 -20.49 0.22
C THR A 241 2.69 -21.70 -0.71
N SER A 242 3.69 -21.69 -1.58
CA SER A 242 4.11 -22.82 -2.44
C SER A 242 4.66 -24.02 -1.64
N SER A 243 4.32 -24.13 -0.35
CA SER A 243 4.50 -25.30 0.50
C SER A 243 3.22 -25.53 1.30
N SER A 244 2.45 -26.56 0.93
CA SER A 244 1.56 -27.33 1.82
C SER A 244 0.53 -28.09 0.97
N LYS A 245 0.86 -29.32 0.59
CA LYS A 245 -0.10 -30.43 0.65
C LYS A 245 0.58 -31.54 1.45
N GLY A 246 0.05 -32.04 2.57
CA GLY A 246 -1.35 -32.00 2.99
C GLY A 246 -1.54 -31.78 4.48
N THR A 247 -2.13 -30.64 4.83
CA THR A 247 -3.08 -30.58 5.94
C THR A 247 -4.48 -30.34 5.35
N CYS A 248 -5.23 -31.42 5.24
CA CYS A 248 -6.65 -31.36 4.89
C CYS A 248 -7.43 -30.69 6.03
N SER A 249 -8.04 -29.53 5.75
CA SER A 249 -8.83 -28.70 6.66
C SER A 249 -10.22 -29.27 6.99
N HIS A 250 -10.38 -30.60 7.01
CA HIS A 250 -11.65 -31.24 7.35
C HIS A 250 -11.47 -32.23 8.53
N PRO A 251 -12.09 -31.97 9.70
CA PRO A 251 -11.93 -32.83 10.88
C PRO A 251 -12.53 -34.24 10.72
N ALA A 252 -13.30 -34.50 9.66
CA ALA A 252 -13.97 -35.79 9.43
C ALA A 252 -13.15 -36.81 8.61
N ARG A 253 -11.96 -36.46 8.11
CA ARG A 253 -11.09 -37.38 7.32
C ARG A 253 -9.75 -37.72 7.99
N ALA A 254 -9.53 -37.24 9.20
CA ALA A 254 -8.27 -37.42 9.94
C ALA A 254 -8.00 -38.89 10.34
N THR A 255 -9.00 -39.76 10.41
CA THR A 255 -8.82 -41.10 11.00
C THR A 255 -8.40 -42.18 9.99
N CYS A 256 -8.60 -41.99 8.68
CA CYS A 256 -8.21 -42.99 7.67
C CYS A 256 -6.92 -42.67 6.90
N ALA A 257 -6.51 -41.39 6.82
CA ALA A 257 -5.32 -41.00 6.05
C ALA A 257 -4.00 -41.16 6.84
N LEU A 258 -4.05 -41.11 8.17
CA LEU A 258 -2.86 -41.12 9.03
C LEU A 258 -2.12 -42.47 9.04
N PHE A 259 -2.79 -43.60 8.79
CA PHE A 259 -2.15 -44.92 8.86
C PHE A 259 -1.57 -45.42 7.52
N LEU A 260 -2.04 -44.90 6.37
CA LEU A 260 -1.56 -45.34 5.04
C LEU A 260 -0.59 -44.36 4.36
N LEU A 261 -0.54 -43.08 4.77
CA LEU A 261 0.48 -42.15 4.25
C LEU A 261 1.87 -42.35 4.87
N GLN A 262 1.95 -42.99 6.04
CA GLN A 262 3.21 -43.10 6.81
C GLN A 262 4.20 -44.11 6.22
N LEU A 263 3.81 -44.90 5.21
CA LEU A 263 4.67 -45.91 4.58
C LEU A 263 5.05 -45.61 3.11
N THR A 264 4.51 -44.55 2.49
CA THR A 264 4.81 -44.21 1.08
C THR A 264 5.25 -42.77 0.85
N SER A 265 5.07 -41.87 1.83
CA SER A 265 5.36 -40.43 1.67
C SER A 265 6.79 -40.04 2.11
N GLY A 266 7.70 -41.00 2.17
CA GLY A 266 9.08 -40.81 2.64
C GLY A 266 10.03 -40.16 1.65
N LEU A 267 9.57 -39.64 0.50
CA LEU A 267 10.42 -38.94 -0.47
C LEU A 267 9.70 -37.68 -0.93
N PHE A 268 10.30 -36.51 -0.68
CA PHE A 268 9.89 -35.17 -1.15
C PHE A 268 8.80 -34.40 -0.38
N ALA A 269 8.73 -34.54 0.94
CA ALA A 269 8.32 -33.40 1.78
C ALA A 269 9.59 -32.79 2.37
N VAL A 270 9.92 -31.55 2.01
CA VAL A 270 10.93 -30.79 2.75
C VAL A 270 10.28 -30.41 4.07
N ASP A 271 10.55 -31.20 5.11
CA ASP A 271 10.11 -30.88 6.46
C ASP A 271 10.89 -29.64 6.94
N PHE A 272 10.20 -28.50 7.09
CA PHE A 272 10.82 -27.29 7.62
C PHE A 272 11.06 -27.44 9.11
N SER A 273 12.11 -26.79 9.60
CA SER A 273 12.30 -26.67 11.04
C SER A 273 11.21 -25.76 11.63
N PRO A 274 10.82 -25.92 12.92
CA PRO A 274 9.85 -25.02 13.55
C PRO A 274 10.33 -23.57 13.59
N GLU A 275 11.65 -23.34 13.57
CA GLU A 275 12.26 -22.01 13.48
C GLU A 275 12.01 -21.40 12.08
N GLU A 276 12.22 -22.18 11.02
CA GLU A 276 11.97 -21.76 9.63
C GLU A 276 10.48 -21.48 9.38
N GLU A 277 9.58 -22.29 9.94
CA GLU A 277 8.13 -22.04 9.85
C GLU A 277 7.74 -20.72 10.54
N ALA A 278 8.34 -20.41 11.69
CA ALA A 278 8.10 -19.17 12.40
C ALA A 278 8.62 -17.95 11.62
N GLU A 279 9.80 -18.05 11.01
CA GLU A 279 10.36 -17.00 10.14
C GLU A 279 9.49 -16.78 8.89
N LEU A 280 9.09 -17.86 8.21
CA LEU A 280 8.19 -17.76 7.05
C LEU A 280 6.85 -17.12 7.43
N LEU A 281 6.31 -17.44 8.60
CA LEU A 281 5.08 -16.84 9.10
C LEU A 281 5.25 -15.34 9.40
N ASP A 282 6.39 -14.93 9.97
CA ASP A 282 6.71 -13.53 10.19
C ASP A 282 6.77 -12.75 8.87
N VAL A 283 7.52 -13.26 7.89
CA VAL A 283 7.60 -12.65 6.54
C VAL A 283 6.23 -12.62 5.88
N LYS A 284 5.42 -13.68 5.99
CA LYS A 284 4.05 -13.73 5.47
C LYS A 284 3.18 -12.61 6.04
N VAL A 285 3.21 -12.42 7.36
CA VAL A 285 2.43 -11.36 8.02
C VAL A 285 2.89 -9.98 7.55
N LYS A 286 4.19 -9.74 7.45
CA LYS A 286 4.76 -8.49 6.91
C LYS A 286 4.29 -8.23 5.46
N CYS A 287 4.39 -9.22 4.59
CA CYS A 287 3.94 -9.14 3.19
C CYS A 287 2.44 -8.86 3.08
N LEU A 288 1.58 -9.56 3.83
CA LEU A 288 0.13 -9.31 3.85
C LEU A 288 -0.21 -7.90 4.34
N ASN A 289 0.52 -7.41 5.34
CA ASN A 289 0.36 -6.05 5.83
C ASN A 289 0.71 -5.01 4.75
N ASN A 290 1.84 -5.16 4.07
CA ASN A 290 2.26 -4.23 3.02
C ASN A 290 1.35 -4.33 1.78
N LEU A 291 0.87 -5.53 1.46
CA LEU A 291 -0.15 -5.76 0.44
C LEU A 291 -1.44 -5.00 0.78
N ALA A 292 -1.93 -5.08 2.02
CA ALA A 292 -3.11 -4.35 2.47
C ALA A 292 -2.93 -2.83 2.36
N ALA A 293 -1.74 -2.31 2.68
CA ALA A 293 -1.43 -0.89 2.52
C ALA A 293 -1.49 -0.44 1.06
N SER A 294 -0.92 -1.25 0.15
CA SER A 294 -0.89 -0.95 -1.28
C SER A 294 -2.29 -1.02 -1.90
N GLN A 295 -3.08 -2.02 -1.51
CA GLN A 295 -4.49 -2.16 -1.92
C GLN A 295 -5.36 -1.00 -1.43
N LEU A 296 -5.08 -0.49 -0.22
CA LEU A 296 -5.76 0.67 0.33
C LEU A 296 -5.50 1.94 -0.49
N LYS A 297 -4.27 2.14 -0.97
CA LYS A 297 -3.89 3.27 -1.82
C LYS A 297 -4.53 3.23 -3.22
N LEU A 298 -5.00 2.07 -3.67
CA LEU A 298 -5.73 1.87 -4.93
C LEU A 298 -7.25 1.73 -4.74
N ASP A 299 -7.79 2.04 -3.56
CA ASP A 299 -9.21 1.89 -3.22
C ASP A 299 -9.79 0.47 -3.43
N HIS A 300 -8.92 -0.54 -3.45
CA HIS A 300 -9.32 -1.95 -3.55
C HIS A 300 -9.76 -2.49 -2.17
N TYR A 301 -10.83 -1.90 -1.61
CA TYR A 301 -11.25 -2.10 -0.22
C TYR A 301 -11.54 -3.56 0.13
N GLU A 302 -12.24 -4.31 -0.74
CA GLU A 302 -12.55 -5.72 -0.47
C GLU A 302 -11.29 -6.59 -0.36
N ALA A 303 -10.30 -6.34 -1.22
CA ALA A 303 -9.03 -7.05 -1.19
C ALA A 303 -8.23 -6.65 0.06
N ALA A 304 -8.18 -5.37 0.38
CA ALA A 304 -7.50 -4.85 1.57
C ALA A 304 -8.08 -5.44 2.87
N LEU A 305 -9.41 -5.57 2.97
CA LEU A 305 -10.07 -6.22 4.12
C LEU A 305 -9.67 -7.69 4.26
N LYS A 306 -9.64 -8.45 3.15
CA LYS A 306 -9.20 -9.85 3.15
C LYS A 306 -7.75 -9.96 3.65
N SER A 307 -6.86 -9.13 3.11
CA SER A 307 -5.45 -9.08 3.53
C SER A 307 -5.31 -8.74 5.03
N CYS A 308 -6.06 -7.75 5.53
CA CYS A 308 -6.06 -7.40 6.96
C CYS A 308 -6.59 -8.54 7.83
N ASN A 309 -7.68 -9.19 7.43
CA ASN A 309 -8.25 -10.31 8.20
C ASN A 309 -7.27 -11.49 8.28
N LEU A 310 -6.58 -11.83 7.18
CA LEU A 310 -5.54 -12.86 7.18
C LEU A 310 -4.38 -12.53 8.13
N VAL A 311 -3.99 -11.26 8.26
CA VAL A 311 -3.01 -10.84 9.28
C VAL A 311 -3.55 -11.05 10.68
N LEU A 312 -4.80 -10.63 10.95
CA LEU A 312 -5.41 -10.72 12.27
C LEU A 312 -5.74 -12.16 12.70
N GLU A 313 -5.91 -13.08 11.75
CA GLU A 313 -6.00 -14.53 12.03
C GLU A 313 -4.72 -15.07 12.65
N HIS A 314 -3.56 -14.57 12.22
CA HIS A 314 -2.25 -14.96 12.75
C HIS A 314 -1.82 -14.11 13.96
N GLN A 315 -2.08 -12.80 13.92
CA GLN A 315 -1.71 -11.84 14.94
C GLN A 315 -2.90 -10.91 15.27
N PRO A 316 -3.82 -11.32 16.16
CA PRO A 316 -5.01 -10.53 16.52
C PRO A 316 -4.69 -9.14 17.10
N GLY A 317 -3.52 -8.98 17.72
CA GLY A 317 -3.03 -7.73 18.29
C GLY A 317 -2.19 -6.87 17.33
N ASN A 318 -2.20 -7.15 16.02
CA ASN A 318 -1.39 -6.39 15.07
C ASN A 318 -2.00 -4.98 14.84
N ILE A 319 -1.36 -3.96 15.43
CA ILE A 319 -1.83 -2.57 15.40
C ILE A 319 -1.97 -2.06 13.96
N LYS A 320 -1.00 -2.35 13.08
CA LYS A 320 -1.01 -1.91 11.67
C LYS A 320 -2.21 -2.49 10.93
N ALA A 321 -2.50 -3.79 11.10
CA ALA A 321 -3.63 -4.44 10.46
C ALA A 321 -4.99 -3.96 11.01
N LEU A 322 -5.12 -3.77 12.33
CA LEU A 322 -6.32 -3.21 12.95
C LEU A 322 -6.58 -1.78 12.44
N PHE A 323 -5.55 -0.93 12.42
CA PHE A 323 -5.65 0.43 11.91
C PHE A 323 -6.06 0.45 10.43
N ARG A 324 -5.38 -0.32 9.58
CA ARG A 324 -5.69 -0.44 8.15
C ARG A 324 -7.11 -0.95 7.92
N LYS A 325 -7.55 -2.00 8.64
CA LYS A 325 -8.93 -2.51 8.57
C LYS A 325 -9.96 -1.45 8.95
N GLY A 326 -9.71 -0.72 10.04
CA GLY A 326 -10.55 0.38 10.48
C GLY A 326 -10.66 1.49 9.43
N LYS A 327 -9.52 1.87 8.81
CA LYS A 327 -9.46 2.87 7.73
C LYS A 327 -10.22 2.41 6.47
N VAL A 328 -10.08 1.14 6.08
CA VAL A 328 -10.82 0.57 4.93
C VAL A 328 -12.34 0.64 5.18
N LEU A 329 -12.80 0.18 6.34
CA LEU A 329 -14.23 0.22 6.69
C LEU A 329 -14.74 1.67 6.76
N ALA A 330 -13.93 2.59 7.26
CA ALA A 330 -14.26 4.02 7.26
C ALA A 330 -14.42 4.58 5.85
N GLN A 331 -13.54 4.23 4.91
CA GLN A 331 -13.65 4.67 3.51
C GLN A 331 -14.86 4.04 2.80
N GLN A 332 -15.26 2.82 3.18
CA GLN A 332 -16.51 2.20 2.72
C GLN A 332 -17.79 2.82 3.33
N GLY A 333 -17.68 3.70 4.32
CA GLY A 333 -18.81 4.29 5.03
C GLY A 333 -19.35 3.46 6.19
N GLU A 334 -18.73 2.31 6.50
CA GLU A 334 -19.13 1.40 7.57
C GLU A 334 -18.59 1.86 8.94
N TYR A 335 -18.96 3.08 9.33
CA TYR A 335 -18.43 3.74 10.53
C TYR A 335 -18.76 2.98 11.83
N ARG A 336 -19.90 2.27 11.86
CA ARG A 336 -20.34 1.49 13.03
C ARG A 336 -19.38 0.35 13.35
N GLU A 337 -18.79 -0.26 12.33
CA GLU A 337 -17.80 -1.34 12.46
C GLU A 337 -16.36 -0.80 12.60
N ALA A 338 -16.04 0.31 11.92
CA ALA A 338 -14.71 0.90 11.96
C ALA A 338 -14.32 1.45 13.35
N ILE A 339 -15.23 2.15 14.05
CA ILE A 339 -14.97 2.78 15.35
C ILE A 339 -14.50 1.77 16.42
N PRO A 340 -15.18 0.63 16.67
CA PRO A 340 -14.71 -0.33 17.68
C PRO A 340 -13.34 -0.92 17.34
N ILE A 341 -13.05 -1.18 16.06
CA ILE A 341 -11.75 -1.70 15.62
C ILE A 341 -10.62 -0.70 15.89
N LEU A 342 -10.82 0.58 15.54
CA LEU A 342 -9.82 1.62 15.86
C LEU A 342 -9.66 1.84 17.36
N LYS A 343 -10.73 1.69 18.16
CA LYS A 343 -10.62 1.70 19.63
C LYS A 343 -9.82 0.53 20.17
N GLU A 344 -9.92 -0.65 19.56
CA GLU A 344 -9.08 -1.79 19.91
C GLU A 344 -7.60 -1.53 19.61
N ALA A 345 -7.29 -0.98 18.44
CA ALA A 345 -5.93 -0.55 18.11
C ALA A 345 -5.39 0.48 19.12
N LEU A 346 -6.22 1.44 19.53
CA LEU A 346 -5.85 2.48 20.50
C LEU A 346 -5.62 1.94 21.92
N LYS A 347 -6.29 0.85 22.31
CA LYS A 347 -6.04 0.19 23.60
C LYS A 347 -4.64 -0.44 23.64
N LEU A 348 -4.15 -0.92 22.49
CA LEU A 348 -2.82 -1.50 22.35
C LEU A 348 -1.74 -0.41 22.33
N GLU A 349 -2.00 0.71 21.65
CA GLU A 349 -1.06 1.84 21.58
C GLU A 349 -1.74 3.19 21.88
N PRO A 350 -1.90 3.55 23.16
CA PRO A 350 -2.64 4.76 23.56
C PRO A 350 -1.98 6.08 23.16
N SER A 351 -0.68 6.08 22.89
CA SER A 351 0.11 7.26 22.51
C SER A 351 0.09 7.56 21.01
N ASN A 352 -0.51 6.70 20.19
CA ASN A 352 -0.45 6.82 18.73
C ASN A 352 -1.34 7.97 18.23
N LYS A 353 -0.71 9.07 17.80
CA LYS A 353 -1.40 10.28 17.34
C LYS A 353 -2.24 10.05 16.09
N THR A 354 -1.76 9.22 15.16
CA THR A 354 -2.43 8.92 13.90
C THR A 354 -3.76 8.20 14.14
N ILE A 355 -3.78 7.22 15.06
CA ILE A 355 -5.03 6.52 15.44
C ILE A 355 -6.02 7.50 16.11
N HIS A 356 -5.54 8.39 16.99
CA HIS A 356 -6.39 9.42 17.61
C HIS A 356 -7.01 10.37 16.58
N ALA A 357 -6.21 10.85 15.62
CA ALA A 357 -6.65 11.74 14.57
C ALA A 357 -7.73 11.07 13.68
N GLU A 358 -7.46 9.84 13.23
CA GLU A 358 -8.38 9.08 12.39
C GLU A 358 -9.69 8.78 13.13
N LEU A 359 -9.63 8.36 14.39
CA LEU A 359 -10.83 8.10 15.19
C LEU A 359 -11.64 9.38 15.42
N SER A 360 -10.99 10.52 15.64
CA SER A 360 -11.66 11.81 15.78
C SER A 360 -12.39 12.22 14.50
N LYS A 361 -11.73 12.07 13.34
CA LYS A 361 -12.32 12.29 12.00
C LYS A 361 -13.54 11.38 11.80
N LEU A 362 -13.39 10.10 12.13
CA LEU A 362 -14.42 9.08 11.97
C LEU A 362 -15.66 9.31 12.85
N VAL A 363 -15.46 9.64 14.13
CA VAL A 363 -16.56 9.91 15.06
C VAL A 363 -17.36 11.13 14.64
N LYS A 364 -16.69 12.19 14.13
CA LYS A 364 -17.35 13.36 13.56
C LYS A 364 -18.21 12.99 12.35
N LYS A 365 -17.64 12.29 11.36
CA LYS A 365 -18.37 11.82 10.17
C LYS A 365 -19.58 10.94 10.53
N HIS A 366 -19.42 10.04 11.50
CA HIS A 366 -20.53 9.19 11.97
C HIS A 366 -21.64 9.98 12.68
N ALA A 367 -21.28 11.00 13.47
CA ALA A 367 -22.27 11.88 14.10
C ALA A 367 -23.04 12.71 13.07
N ASP A 368 -22.33 13.23 12.06
CA ASP A 368 -22.93 14.01 10.96
C ASP A 368 -23.88 13.14 10.13
N GLN A 369 -23.46 11.92 9.74
CA GLN A 369 -24.33 10.96 9.05
C GLN A 369 -25.60 10.66 9.85
N ARG A 370 -25.47 10.40 11.16
CA ARG A 370 -26.62 10.10 12.02
C ARG A 370 -27.56 11.31 12.16
N SER A 371 -27.01 12.51 12.22
CA SER A 371 -27.79 13.76 12.27
C SER A 371 -28.59 13.94 10.97
N LEU A 372 -27.95 13.77 9.82
CA LEU A 372 -28.58 13.83 8.49
C LEU A 372 -29.67 12.79 8.32
N GLU A 373 -29.39 11.53 8.66
CA GLU A 373 -30.38 10.45 8.66
C GLU A 373 -31.59 10.82 9.52
N THR A 374 -31.37 11.31 10.75
CA THR A 374 -32.44 11.71 11.67
C THR A 374 -33.28 12.85 11.10
N GLU A 375 -32.65 13.84 10.45
CA GLU A 375 -33.37 14.94 9.82
C GLU A 375 -34.18 14.47 8.60
N MET A 376 -33.63 13.58 7.77
CA MET A 376 -34.33 12.96 6.65
C MET A 376 -35.54 12.16 7.14
N TYR A 377 -35.38 11.31 8.16
CA TYR A 377 -36.48 10.57 8.77
C TYR A 377 -37.56 11.51 9.32
N ARG A 378 -37.16 12.61 9.98
CA ARG A 378 -38.09 13.62 10.50
C ARG A 378 -38.90 14.27 9.38
N LYS A 379 -38.29 14.55 8.22
CA LYS A 379 -38.97 15.11 7.05
C LYS A 379 -39.92 14.09 6.40
N MET A 380 -39.50 12.83 6.26
CA MET A 380 -40.29 11.78 5.63
C MET A 380 -41.51 11.34 6.46
N LEU A 381 -41.36 11.23 7.78
CA LEU A 381 -42.45 10.80 8.67
C LEU A 381 -43.39 11.95 9.06
N GLY A 382 -43.04 13.19 8.70
CA GLY A 382 -43.75 14.37 9.16
C GLY A 382 -43.58 14.59 10.66
N ASN A 383 -43.64 15.85 11.08
CA ASN A 383 -43.61 16.15 12.50
C ASN A 383 -44.92 15.63 13.15
N PRO A 384 -44.91 14.68 14.10
CA PRO A 384 -46.15 14.24 14.76
C PRO A 384 -46.84 15.38 15.51
N SER A 385 -46.10 16.45 15.82
CA SER A 385 -46.67 17.69 16.36
C SER A 385 -47.48 18.51 15.36
N ALA A 386 -47.46 18.18 14.06
CA ALA A 386 -48.30 18.81 13.03
C ALA A 386 -49.54 17.97 12.66
N ALA A 387 -49.61 16.70 13.09
CA ALA A 387 -50.71 15.78 12.79
C ALA A 387 -51.83 15.78 13.86
N GLY A 388 -51.83 16.76 14.76
CA GLY A 388 -52.76 16.85 15.90
C GLY A 388 -53.31 18.25 16.12
N ALA A 389 -53.96 18.83 15.11
CA ALA A 389 -54.85 19.97 15.33
C ALA A 389 -56.08 19.85 14.42
N PRO A 390 -57.28 19.55 14.93
CA PRO A 390 -58.49 19.70 14.14
C PRO A 390 -58.64 21.18 13.80
N GLY A 391 -58.77 21.46 12.49
CA GLY A 391 -58.92 22.81 11.98
C GLY A 391 -60.06 23.54 12.68
N LYS A 392 -59.74 24.63 13.37
CA LYS A 392 -60.70 25.70 13.63
C LYS A 392 -60.58 26.72 12.51
N CYS A 393 -61.73 26.96 11.88
CA CYS A 393 -61.94 27.92 10.82
C CYS A 393 -61.42 29.30 11.22
N LYS A 394 -60.83 29.99 10.24
CA LYS A 394 -60.31 31.34 10.36
C LYS A 394 -61.46 32.31 10.62
N ASP A 395 -61.42 33.00 11.75
CA ASP A 395 -61.95 34.37 11.84
C ASP A 395 -60.77 35.32 12.05
N LYS A 396 -60.62 36.23 11.09
CA LYS A 396 -59.57 37.23 11.04
C LYS A 396 -59.86 38.31 12.08
N LEU A 397 -58.88 38.63 12.93
CA LEU A 397 -58.66 40.02 13.34
C LEU A 397 -57.16 40.36 13.25
N PRO A 398 -56.82 41.53 12.69
CA PRO A 398 -55.44 41.89 12.40
C PRO A 398 -54.76 42.55 13.61
N TRP A 399 -53.43 42.54 13.58
CA TRP A 399 -52.53 43.48 14.26
C TRP A 399 -51.97 43.07 15.63
N SER A 400 -50.80 42.42 15.62
CA SER A 400 -49.87 42.37 16.76
C SER A 400 -48.66 43.25 16.47
N ILE A 401 -48.49 44.31 17.27
CA ILE A 401 -47.41 45.29 17.16
C ILE A 401 -46.14 44.71 17.82
N PRO A 402 -44.96 44.77 17.18
CA PRO A 402 -43.73 44.30 17.79
C PRO A 402 -43.29 45.19 18.97
N TRP A 403 -42.84 44.56 20.06
CA TRP A 403 -42.43 45.20 21.33
C TRP A 403 -41.34 46.29 21.24
N LYS A 404 -40.72 46.48 20.08
CA LYS A 404 -39.74 47.54 19.81
C LYS A 404 -40.36 48.94 19.66
N TRP A 405 -41.68 49.05 19.55
CA TRP A 405 -42.42 50.32 19.45
C TRP A 405 -43.13 50.75 20.75
N LEU A 406 -43.11 49.92 21.80
CA LEU A 406 -43.82 50.22 23.06
C LEU A 406 -43.08 51.23 23.97
N PHE A 407 -41.79 51.50 23.73
CA PHE A 407 -40.99 52.45 24.52
C PHE A 407 -40.86 53.85 23.90
N GLY A 408 -41.38 54.07 22.68
CA GLY A 408 -41.32 55.38 22.02
C GLY A 408 -42.44 56.36 22.43
N ALA A 409 -43.57 55.84 22.92
CA ALA A 409 -44.76 56.64 23.22
C ALA A 409 -44.74 57.33 24.60
N THR A 410 -43.90 56.87 25.53
CA THR A 410 -43.74 57.51 26.86
C THR A 410 -42.83 58.74 26.84
N ALA A 411 -41.92 58.86 25.87
CA ALA A 411 -41.01 60.01 25.75
C ALA A 411 -41.69 61.26 25.16
N ILE A 412 -42.72 61.11 24.32
CA ILE A 412 -43.42 62.24 23.69
C ILE A 412 -44.45 62.87 24.67
N ALA A 413 -45.06 62.07 25.54
CA ALA A 413 -46.00 62.56 26.54
C ALA A 413 -45.31 63.40 27.66
N LEU A 414 -44.07 63.06 28.05
CA LEU A 414 -43.31 63.85 29.02
C LEU A 414 -42.71 65.13 28.42
N GLY A 415 -42.32 65.11 27.15
CA GLY A 415 -41.82 66.31 26.44
C GLY A 415 -42.90 67.37 26.19
N GLY A 416 -44.15 66.93 25.91
CA GLY A 416 -45.29 67.85 25.70
C GLY A 416 -45.70 68.61 26.97
N VAL A 417 -45.65 67.97 28.14
CA VAL A 417 -45.96 68.62 29.41
C VAL A 417 -44.87 69.63 29.80
N ALA A 418 -43.59 69.32 29.57
CA ALA A 418 -42.49 70.25 29.85
C ALA A 418 -42.54 71.52 28.98
N LEU A 419 -42.92 71.41 27.70
CA LEU A 419 -43.04 72.57 26.81
C LEU A 419 -44.24 73.46 27.16
N SER A 420 -45.35 72.87 27.63
CA SER A 420 -46.53 73.64 28.07
C SER A 420 -46.30 74.43 29.36
N VAL A 421 -45.46 73.94 30.29
CA VAL A 421 -45.10 74.67 31.52
C VAL A 421 -44.11 75.81 31.24
N VAL A 422 -43.21 75.66 30.27
CA VAL A 422 -42.23 76.70 29.89
C VAL A 422 -42.89 77.85 29.10
N ILE A 423 -43.92 77.57 28.29
CA ILE A 423 -44.66 78.60 27.55
C ILE A 423 -45.62 79.39 28.46
N ALA A 424 -46.20 78.75 29.49
CA ALA A 424 -47.04 79.42 30.48
C ALA A 424 -46.26 80.32 31.46
N ALA A 425 -44.94 80.14 31.59
CA ALA A 425 -44.08 80.95 32.47
C ALA A 425 -43.44 82.17 31.78
N ARG A 426 -43.79 82.46 30.51
CA ARG A 426 -43.17 83.53 29.71
C ARG A 426 -44.16 84.54 29.11
N ASN A 427 -45.41 84.55 29.56
CA ASN A 427 -46.39 85.63 29.31
C ASN A 427 -46.88 86.24 30.61
#